data_AF-A0A673FY12-F1
#
_entry.id   AF-A0A673FY12-F1
#
_cell.length_a   1.000
_cell.length_b   1.000
_cell.length_c   1.000
_cell.angle_alpha   90.00
_cell.angle_beta   90.00
_cell.angle_gamma   90.00
#
_symmetry.space_group_name_H-M   'P 1'
#
loop_
_entity.id
_entity.type
_entity.pdbx_description
1 polymer ?
#
loop_
_entity_poly.entity_id
_entity_poly.type
_entity_poly.pdbx_seq_one_letter_code
_entity_poly.pdbx_strand_id
1 'polypeptide(L)'
;MCYTDSDEELWQEDPYEYIRMKFDVFEDFISPTTAAQTLLFTACNKRKEVLQKSMGFCYQILTDPACDPRKKDGALHMIGSLAEILLKRKIYKDQMEFMLQNHVFPLFRSELGYMRARACWVLHYFCEVKFKIDQNLQTALELTRLCLINDNEMPVKVEAAIALQVLISNQEKAKDYITPHIRPVMQALLQIVRETENDDLTNVIQKMICEYSEEVTPIAVEMTQHLAMTFNQVIQTGPDEEGGDDKAVTAMGILNTIDTLLSVVEDHKEVRKVRK
;
A
#
# COMPACT_ATOMS: atom_id res chain seq x y z
N MET A 1 16.36 -8.87 2.15
CA MET A 1 15.71 -8.27 0.96
C MET A 1 14.84 -9.27 0.20
N CYS A 2 15.29 -10.52 -0.05
CA CYS A 2 14.37 -11.58 -0.49
C CYS A 2 13.48 -12.03 0.66
N TYR A 3 12.27 -12.48 0.35
CA TYR A 3 11.41 -13.22 1.24
C TYR A 3 12.10 -14.48 1.81
N THR A 4 11.98 -14.69 3.12
CA THR A 4 12.71 -15.72 3.89
C THR A 4 11.78 -16.84 4.36
N ASP A 5 12.35 -17.91 4.90
CA ASP A 5 11.56 -19.00 5.52
C ASP A 5 10.82 -18.52 6.78
N SER A 6 11.42 -17.62 7.56
CA SER A 6 10.76 -17.01 8.73
C SER A 6 9.60 -16.11 8.30
N ASP A 7 9.73 -15.39 7.18
CA ASP A 7 8.61 -14.63 6.62
C ASP A 7 7.46 -15.56 6.18
N GLU A 8 7.78 -16.72 5.59
CA GLU A 8 6.78 -17.73 5.17
C GLU A 8 6.07 -18.32 6.38
N GLU A 9 6.82 -18.72 7.41
CA GLU A 9 6.27 -19.27 8.65
C GLU A 9 5.28 -18.28 9.28
N LEU A 10 5.70 -17.03 9.49
CA LEU A 10 4.83 -16.01 10.07
C LEU A 10 3.62 -15.70 9.18
N TRP A 11 3.82 -15.63 7.86
CA TRP A 11 2.73 -15.38 6.91
C TRP A 11 1.64 -16.45 6.94
N GLN A 12 2.02 -17.72 7.09
CA GLN A 12 1.06 -18.84 7.14
C GLN A 12 0.43 -19.03 8.52
N GLU A 13 1.19 -18.84 9.59
CA GLU A 13 0.74 -19.08 10.97
C GLU A 13 -0.02 -17.90 11.56
N ASP A 14 0.50 -16.68 11.38
CA ASP A 14 -0.10 -15.44 11.89
C ASP A 14 0.13 -14.25 10.92
N PRO A 15 -0.72 -14.13 9.88
CA PRO A 15 -0.60 -13.04 8.92
C PRO A 15 -0.83 -11.64 9.55
N TYR A 16 -1.48 -11.54 10.70
CA TYR A 16 -1.72 -10.27 11.39
C TYR A 16 -0.45 -9.81 12.10
N GLU A 17 0.27 -10.73 12.74
CA GLU A 17 1.59 -10.43 13.30
C GLU A 17 2.61 -10.12 12.19
N TYR A 18 2.55 -10.81 11.04
CA TYR A 18 3.35 -10.45 9.86
C TYR A 18 3.12 -8.98 9.45
N ILE A 19 1.87 -8.53 9.43
CA ILE A 19 1.53 -7.13 9.12
C ILE A 19 2.09 -6.22 10.21
N ARG A 20 1.83 -6.54 11.48
CA ARG A 20 2.28 -5.70 12.60
C ARG A 20 3.80 -5.50 12.59
N MET A 21 4.58 -6.57 12.48
CA MET A 21 6.05 -6.48 12.40
C MET A 21 6.53 -5.66 11.20
N LYS A 22 5.87 -5.81 10.04
CA LYS A 22 6.28 -5.13 8.81
C LYS A 22 5.99 -3.63 8.82
N PHE A 23 4.95 -3.20 9.54
CA PHE A 23 4.55 -1.80 9.67
C PHE A 23 4.99 -1.18 11.01
N ASP A 24 5.74 -1.91 11.83
CA ASP A 24 6.34 -1.38 13.05
C ASP A 24 7.53 -0.48 12.71
N VAL A 25 7.43 0.79 13.11
CA VAL A 25 8.47 1.81 12.93
C VAL A 25 9.76 1.44 13.67
N PHE A 26 9.68 0.63 14.74
CA PHE A 26 10.83 0.22 15.52
C PHE A 26 11.61 -0.95 14.89
N GLU A 27 10.93 -1.87 14.19
CA GLU A 27 11.56 -3.00 13.49
C GLU A 27 12.55 -2.53 12.42
N ASP A 28 12.27 -1.38 11.78
CA ASP A 28 13.16 -0.79 10.79
C ASP A 28 14.57 -0.46 11.31
N PHE A 29 14.73 -0.20 12.61
CA PHE A 29 16.04 0.14 13.19
C PHE A 29 16.97 -1.07 13.34
N ILE A 30 16.41 -2.27 13.46
CA ILE A 30 17.16 -3.51 13.70
C ILE A 30 17.13 -4.47 12.51
N SER A 31 16.23 -4.23 11.55
CA SER A 31 16.02 -5.07 10.37
C SER A 31 17.26 -5.13 9.46
N PRO A 32 17.81 -6.34 9.21
CA PRO A 32 18.86 -6.53 8.20
C PRO A 32 18.40 -6.14 6.79
N THR A 33 17.09 -6.22 6.51
CA THR A 33 16.52 -5.81 5.23
C THR A 33 16.59 -4.29 5.06
N THR A 34 16.19 -3.52 6.07
CA THR A 34 16.25 -2.05 6.05
C THR A 34 17.69 -1.54 5.98
N ALA A 35 18.62 -2.21 6.70
CA ALA A 35 20.05 -1.94 6.58
C ALA A 35 20.59 -2.20 5.16
N ALA A 36 20.19 -3.31 4.52
CA ALA A 36 20.58 -3.64 3.14
C ALA A 36 20.02 -2.63 2.12
N GLN A 37 18.77 -2.20 2.28
CA GLN A 37 18.14 -1.16 1.45
C GLN A 37 18.91 0.15 1.54
N THR A 38 19.21 0.60 2.76
CA THR A 38 19.96 1.85 3.01
C THR A 38 21.34 1.79 2.38
N LEU A 39 22.05 0.66 2.53
CA LEU A 39 23.34 0.44 1.90
C LEU A 39 23.24 0.49 0.37
N LEU A 40 22.29 -0.23 -0.22
CA LEU A 40 22.06 -0.28 -1.66
C LEU A 40 21.75 1.11 -2.23
N PHE A 41 20.82 1.83 -1.60
CA PHE A 41 20.44 3.19 -1.98
C PHE A 41 21.65 4.14 -1.93
N THR A 42 22.38 4.12 -0.81
CA THR A 42 23.56 4.97 -0.61
C THR A 42 24.65 4.67 -1.65
N ALA A 43 24.91 3.38 -1.92
CA ALA A 43 25.90 2.96 -2.90
C ALA A 43 25.50 3.39 -4.33
N CYS A 44 24.25 3.17 -4.73
CA CYS A 44 23.73 3.54 -6.05
C CYS A 44 23.68 5.06 -6.26
N ASN A 45 23.45 5.83 -5.19
CA ASN A 45 23.41 7.29 -5.26
C ASN A 45 24.82 7.90 -5.33
N LYS A 46 25.77 7.40 -4.52
CA LYS A 46 27.09 8.02 -4.35
C LYS A 46 28.19 7.46 -5.26
N ARG A 47 28.08 6.21 -5.75
CA ARG A 47 29.13 5.55 -6.52
C ARG A 47 28.75 5.41 -7.99
N LYS A 48 29.71 5.74 -8.87
CA LYS A 48 29.55 5.54 -10.32
C LYS A 48 29.41 4.05 -10.63
N GLU A 49 28.68 3.74 -11.71
CA GLU A 49 28.41 2.37 -12.22
C GLU A 49 27.62 1.43 -11.31
N VAL A 50 27.56 1.65 -9.98
CA VAL A 50 26.88 0.73 -9.06
C VAL A 50 25.39 0.61 -9.40
N LEU A 51 24.71 1.72 -9.70
CA LEU A 51 23.32 1.68 -10.14
C LEU A 51 23.14 0.82 -11.40
N GLN A 52 23.98 1.01 -12.41
CA GLN A 52 23.87 0.25 -13.67
C GLN A 52 24.13 -1.24 -13.46
N LYS A 53 25.15 -1.60 -12.66
CA LYS A 53 25.45 -3.00 -12.33
C LYS A 53 24.33 -3.64 -11.52
N SER A 54 23.77 -2.91 -10.56
CA SER A 54 22.65 -3.38 -9.73
C SER A 54 21.39 -3.62 -10.58
N MET A 55 21.05 -2.68 -11.48
CA MET A 55 19.92 -2.85 -12.40
C MET A 55 20.15 -3.99 -13.38
N GLY A 56 21.38 -4.17 -13.88
CA GLY A 56 21.74 -5.30 -14.73
C GLY A 56 21.57 -6.64 -14.02
N PHE A 57 21.97 -6.72 -12.75
CA PHE A 57 21.75 -7.89 -11.90
C PHE A 57 20.26 -8.19 -11.69
N CYS A 58 19.46 -7.18 -11.31
CA CYS A 58 18.01 -7.37 -11.15
C CYS A 58 17.35 -7.81 -12.46
N TYR A 59 17.74 -7.24 -13.60
CA TYR A 59 17.20 -7.60 -14.90
C TYR A 59 17.49 -9.07 -15.27
N GLN A 60 18.70 -9.58 -14.98
CA GLN A 60 19.04 -10.98 -15.18
C GLN A 60 18.13 -11.91 -14.36
N ILE A 61 17.84 -11.56 -13.10
CA ILE A 61 16.94 -12.34 -12.24
C ILE A 61 15.49 -12.31 -12.76
N LEU A 62 15.00 -11.14 -13.16
CA LEU A 62 13.61 -10.98 -13.61
C LEU A 62 13.32 -11.65 -14.96
N THR A 63 14.33 -11.78 -15.81
CA THR A 63 14.19 -12.39 -17.14
C THR A 63 14.45 -13.90 -17.15
N ASP A 64 15.02 -14.45 -16.09
CA ASP A 64 15.22 -15.90 -15.97
C ASP A 64 13.89 -16.60 -15.64
N PRO A 65 13.35 -17.44 -16.56
CA PRO A 65 12.11 -18.15 -16.34
C PRO A 65 12.22 -19.23 -15.25
N ALA A 66 13.42 -19.77 -15.02
CA ALA A 66 13.68 -20.82 -14.03
C ALA A 66 14.09 -20.25 -12.65
N CYS A 67 14.18 -18.92 -12.53
CA CYS A 67 14.58 -18.30 -11.30
C CYS A 67 13.50 -18.44 -10.22
N ASP A 68 13.96 -18.84 -9.03
CA ASP A 68 13.22 -18.88 -7.78
C ASP A 68 12.40 -17.60 -7.57
N PRO A 69 11.07 -17.71 -7.31
CA PRO A 69 10.21 -16.58 -7.00
C PRO A 69 10.73 -15.69 -5.87
N ARG A 70 11.38 -16.24 -4.83
CA ARG A 70 11.95 -15.45 -3.72
C ARG A 70 13.08 -14.54 -4.18
N LYS A 71 13.88 -14.97 -5.17
CA LYS A 71 14.90 -14.12 -5.78
C LYS A 71 14.28 -13.03 -6.64
N LYS A 72 13.18 -13.31 -7.33
CA LYS A 72 12.41 -12.30 -8.08
C LYS A 72 11.81 -11.25 -7.15
N ASP A 73 11.25 -11.67 -6.01
CA ASP A 73 10.82 -10.77 -4.93
C ASP A 73 11.97 -9.86 -4.49
N GLY A 74 13.13 -10.43 -4.17
CA GLY A 74 14.30 -9.66 -3.77
C GLY A 74 14.78 -8.66 -4.83
N ALA A 75 14.78 -9.05 -6.11
CA ALA A 75 15.14 -8.16 -7.20
C ALA A 75 14.16 -6.98 -7.35
N LEU A 76 12.85 -7.24 -7.21
CA LEU A 76 11.83 -6.19 -7.21
C LEU A 76 11.93 -5.28 -6.00
N HIS A 77 12.24 -5.84 -4.83
CA HIS A 77 12.49 -5.08 -3.62
C HIS A 77 13.68 -4.13 -3.80
N MET A 78 14.78 -4.61 -4.41
CA MET A 78 15.92 -3.75 -4.77
C MET A 78 15.52 -2.63 -5.73
N ILE A 79 14.74 -2.92 -6.77
CA ILE A 79 14.29 -1.93 -7.75
C ILE A 79 13.40 -0.86 -7.10
N GLY A 80 12.41 -1.25 -6.31
CA GLY A 80 11.52 -0.29 -5.62
C GLY A 80 12.27 0.55 -4.59
N SER A 81 13.24 -0.02 -3.88
CA SER A 81 14.12 0.73 -2.96
C SER A 81 14.96 1.80 -3.69
N LEU A 82 15.13 1.67 -5.01
CA LEU A 82 15.85 2.62 -5.85
C LEU A 82 14.91 3.56 -6.64
N ALA A 83 13.60 3.50 -6.45
CA ALA A 83 12.62 4.23 -7.24
C ALA A 83 12.93 5.73 -7.31
N GLU A 84 13.23 6.39 -6.19
CA GLU A 84 13.59 7.81 -6.15
C GLU A 84 14.79 8.15 -7.07
N ILE A 85 15.84 7.31 -7.05
CA ILE A 85 17.04 7.51 -7.88
C ILE A 85 16.71 7.26 -9.36
N LEU A 86 15.92 6.23 -9.64
CA LEU A 86 15.54 5.83 -10.99
C LEU A 86 14.65 6.88 -11.66
N LEU A 87 13.68 7.43 -10.93
CA LEU A 87 12.74 8.44 -11.42
C LEU A 87 13.38 9.81 -11.67
N LYS A 88 14.50 10.11 -11.00
CA LYS A 88 15.33 11.31 -11.28
C LYS A 88 16.16 11.19 -12.55
N ARG A 89 16.40 9.98 -13.08
CA ARG A 89 17.26 9.73 -14.24
C ARG A 89 16.43 9.39 -15.47
N LYS A 90 16.45 10.26 -16.50
CA LYS A 90 15.64 10.14 -17.73
C LYS A 90 15.68 8.75 -18.38
N ILE A 91 16.88 8.17 -18.53
CA ILE A 91 17.08 6.84 -19.16
C ILE A 91 16.25 5.75 -18.46
N TYR A 92 16.19 5.77 -17.13
CA TYR A 92 15.44 4.79 -16.36
C TYR A 92 13.97 5.15 -16.30
N LYS A 93 13.64 6.42 -16.04
CA LYS A 93 12.26 6.92 -15.96
C LYS A 93 11.42 6.49 -17.17
N ASP A 94 11.97 6.60 -18.39
CA ASP A 94 11.25 6.22 -19.62
C ASP A 94 11.00 4.71 -19.76
N GLN A 95 11.74 3.88 -19.02
CA GLN A 95 11.62 2.41 -19.06
C GLN A 95 10.78 1.84 -17.90
N MET A 96 10.45 2.64 -16.88
CA MET A 96 9.76 2.14 -15.69
C MET A 96 8.35 1.63 -16.00
N GLU A 97 7.60 2.31 -16.86
CA GLU A 97 6.28 1.83 -17.28
C GLU A 97 6.35 0.46 -17.97
N PHE A 98 7.35 0.25 -18.83
CA PHE A 98 7.59 -1.05 -19.47
C PHE A 98 8.00 -2.13 -18.45
N MET A 99 8.80 -1.77 -17.44
CA MET A 99 9.18 -2.69 -16.37
C MET A 99 7.95 -3.11 -15.54
N LEU A 100 7.09 -2.16 -15.16
CA LEU A 100 5.83 -2.45 -14.45
C LEU A 100 4.95 -3.39 -15.27
N GLN A 101 4.78 -3.10 -16.56
CA GLN A 101 3.93 -3.89 -17.44
C GLN A 101 4.41 -5.34 -17.60
N ASN A 102 5.72 -5.55 -17.79
CA ASN A 102 6.25 -6.88 -18.12
C ASN A 102 6.64 -7.72 -16.91
N HIS A 103 7.01 -7.09 -15.78
CA HIS A 103 7.55 -7.80 -14.63
C HIS A 103 6.72 -7.67 -13.36
N VAL A 104 5.85 -6.65 -13.25
CA VAL A 104 5.05 -6.41 -12.04
C VAL A 104 3.58 -6.82 -12.25
N PHE A 105 2.94 -6.38 -13.33
CA PHE A 105 1.53 -6.72 -13.60
C PHE A 105 1.24 -8.23 -13.64
N PRO A 106 2.11 -9.09 -14.23
CA PRO A 106 1.87 -10.53 -14.22
C PRO A 106 1.84 -11.14 -12.81
N LEU A 107 2.54 -10.53 -11.84
CA LEU A 107 2.65 -11.07 -10.48
C LEU A 107 1.36 -10.97 -9.69
N PHE A 108 0.44 -10.07 -10.05
CA PHE A 108 -0.89 -10.01 -9.45
C PHE A 108 -1.72 -11.27 -9.67
N ARG A 109 -1.32 -12.14 -10.60
CA ARG A 109 -1.94 -13.46 -10.86
C ARG A 109 -1.12 -14.63 -10.29
N SER A 110 -0.06 -14.35 -9.54
CA SER A 110 0.73 -15.36 -8.85
C SER A 110 -0.11 -16.09 -7.82
N GLU A 111 0.06 -17.41 -7.69
CA GLU A 111 -0.53 -18.20 -6.61
C GLU A 111 0.08 -17.84 -5.24
N LEU A 112 1.32 -17.34 -5.24
CA LEU A 112 2.06 -16.93 -4.04
C LEU A 112 1.63 -15.54 -3.58
N GLY A 113 1.08 -15.44 -2.36
CA GLY A 113 0.61 -14.19 -1.75
C GLY A 113 1.67 -13.12 -1.63
N TYR A 114 2.86 -13.47 -1.12
CA TYR A 114 3.96 -12.50 -0.96
C TYR A 114 4.40 -11.86 -2.28
N MET A 115 4.25 -12.57 -3.42
CA MET A 115 4.54 -12.00 -4.74
C MET A 115 3.47 -10.98 -5.17
N ARG A 116 2.19 -11.23 -4.85
CA ARG A 116 1.11 -10.25 -5.10
C ARG A 116 1.29 -9.02 -4.21
N ALA A 117 1.59 -9.22 -2.92
CA ALA A 117 1.94 -8.13 -2.00
C ALA A 117 3.15 -7.32 -2.48
N ARG A 118 4.21 -7.98 -2.95
CA ARG A 118 5.37 -7.29 -3.54
C ARG A 118 4.98 -6.48 -4.78
N ALA A 119 4.06 -6.97 -5.61
CA ALA A 119 3.60 -6.24 -6.78
C ALA A 119 2.86 -4.95 -6.41
N CYS A 120 1.98 -5.00 -5.40
CA CYS A 120 1.35 -3.81 -4.80
C CYS A 120 2.41 -2.84 -4.26
N TRP A 121 3.37 -3.35 -3.47
CA TRP A 121 4.44 -2.54 -2.90
C TRP A 121 5.28 -1.85 -3.99
N VAL A 122 5.64 -2.53 -5.07
CA VAL A 122 6.37 -1.90 -6.18
C VAL A 122 5.52 -0.81 -6.84
N LEU A 123 4.21 -1.02 -7.05
CA LEU A 123 3.33 0.02 -7.59
C LEU A 123 3.24 1.25 -6.68
N HIS A 124 3.21 1.07 -5.38
CA HIS A 124 3.29 2.16 -4.41
C HIS A 124 4.56 3.00 -4.65
N TYR A 125 5.75 2.41 -4.69
CA TYR A 125 7.00 3.16 -4.86
C TYR A 125 7.19 3.80 -6.25
N PHE A 126 6.49 3.28 -7.26
CA PHE A 126 6.52 3.82 -8.63
C PHE A 126 5.27 4.63 -8.98
N CYS A 127 4.50 5.09 -7.99
CA CYS A 127 3.28 5.87 -8.21
C CYS A 127 3.51 7.19 -8.96
N GLU A 128 4.71 7.78 -8.89
CA GLU A 128 5.09 8.99 -9.63
C GLU A 128 5.48 8.73 -11.11
N VAL A 129 5.52 7.46 -11.53
CA VAL A 129 5.72 7.13 -12.95
C VAL A 129 4.55 7.70 -13.75
N LYS A 130 4.88 8.49 -14.76
CA LYS A 130 3.88 8.99 -15.71
C LYS A 130 3.54 7.87 -16.70
N PHE A 131 2.37 7.26 -16.53
CA PHE A 131 1.84 6.30 -17.50
C PHE A 131 1.56 7.02 -18.81
N LYS A 132 2.35 6.71 -19.86
CA LYS A 132 2.15 7.21 -21.22
C LYS A 132 0.98 6.50 -21.89
N ILE A 133 0.77 5.22 -21.55
CA ILE A 133 -0.33 4.40 -22.05
C ILE A 133 -1.42 4.38 -20.98
N ASP A 134 -2.56 5.00 -21.29
CA ASP A 134 -3.70 5.07 -20.38
C ASP A 134 -4.20 3.69 -19.92
N GLN A 135 -4.15 2.70 -20.81
CA GLN A 135 -4.47 1.30 -20.50
C GLN A 135 -3.59 0.70 -19.40
N ASN A 136 -2.33 1.13 -19.27
CA ASN A 136 -1.44 0.64 -18.23
C ASN A 136 -1.84 1.18 -16.85
N LEU A 137 -2.28 2.44 -16.79
CA LEU A 137 -2.84 3.01 -15.56
C LEU A 137 -4.12 2.29 -15.14
N GLN A 138 -5.06 2.08 -16.08
CA GLN A 138 -6.29 1.32 -15.81
C GLN A 138 -5.98 -0.09 -15.32
N THR A 139 -4.99 -0.74 -15.93
CA THR A 139 -4.56 -2.09 -15.52
C THR A 139 -3.97 -2.07 -14.11
N ALA A 140 -3.09 -1.12 -13.79
CA ALA A 140 -2.50 -0.99 -12.45
C ALA A 140 -3.57 -0.77 -11.37
N LEU A 141 -4.53 0.13 -11.62
CA LEU A 141 -5.64 0.41 -10.72
C LEU A 141 -6.55 -0.81 -10.55
N GLU A 142 -6.91 -1.48 -11.63
CA GLU A 142 -7.78 -2.65 -11.58
C GLU A 142 -7.11 -3.82 -10.84
N LEU A 143 -5.85 -4.11 -11.13
CA LEU A 143 -5.10 -5.15 -10.43
C LEU A 143 -5.00 -4.88 -8.92
N THR A 144 -4.72 -3.63 -8.54
CA THR A 144 -4.59 -3.25 -7.13
C THR A 144 -5.96 -3.27 -6.43
N ARG A 145 -7.01 -2.76 -7.09
CA ARG A 145 -8.39 -2.79 -6.59
C ARG A 145 -8.89 -4.23 -6.39
N LEU A 146 -8.57 -5.14 -7.32
CA LEU A 146 -8.94 -6.55 -7.19
C LEU A 146 -8.20 -7.21 -6.03
N CYS A 147 -6.91 -6.94 -5.81
CA CYS A 147 -6.21 -7.44 -4.63
C CYS A 147 -6.80 -6.89 -3.32
N LEU A 148 -7.19 -5.61 -3.29
CA LEU A 148 -7.81 -5.02 -2.10
C LEU A 148 -9.14 -5.71 -1.73
N ILE A 149 -9.99 -5.96 -2.72
CA ILE A 149 -11.37 -6.42 -2.48
C ILE A 149 -11.48 -7.95 -2.45
N ASN A 150 -10.78 -8.64 -3.36
CA ASN A 150 -11.02 -10.06 -3.66
C ASN A 150 -9.89 -11.00 -3.22
N ASP A 151 -8.73 -10.49 -2.79
CA ASP A 151 -7.66 -11.39 -2.34
C ASP A 151 -8.08 -12.14 -1.06
N ASN A 152 -7.51 -13.31 -0.84
CA ASN A 152 -7.80 -14.10 0.35
C ASN A 152 -6.79 -13.84 1.48
N GLU A 153 -5.62 -13.29 1.13
CA GLU A 153 -4.51 -13.12 2.06
C GLU A 153 -4.47 -11.67 2.58
N MET A 154 -4.65 -11.50 3.90
CA MET A 154 -4.72 -10.18 4.52
C MET A 154 -3.52 -9.27 4.21
N PRO A 155 -2.26 -9.75 4.25
CA PRO A 155 -1.12 -8.87 3.98
C PRO A 155 -1.12 -8.33 2.54
N VAL A 156 -1.72 -9.06 1.58
CA VAL A 156 -1.90 -8.58 0.20
C VAL A 156 -2.91 -7.45 0.15
N LYS A 157 -4.03 -7.56 0.90
CA LYS A 157 -5.05 -6.51 0.99
C LYS A 157 -4.49 -5.22 1.58
N VAL A 158 -3.68 -5.31 2.65
CA VAL A 158 -3.04 -4.14 3.28
C VAL A 158 -2.12 -3.43 2.28
N GLU A 159 -1.25 -4.16 1.59
CA GLU A 159 -0.36 -3.57 0.58
C GLU A 159 -1.14 -2.97 -0.60
N ALA A 160 -2.23 -3.63 -1.03
CA ALA A 160 -3.10 -3.13 -2.07
C ALA A 160 -3.82 -1.85 -1.65
N ALA A 161 -4.26 -1.73 -0.40
CA ALA A 161 -4.90 -0.53 0.13
C ALA A 161 -3.98 0.70 0.01
N ILE A 162 -2.73 0.56 0.47
CA ILE A 162 -1.73 1.63 0.42
C ILE A 162 -1.40 1.97 -1.03
N ALA A 163 -1.12 0.96 -1.86
CA ALA A 163 -0.78 1.17 -3.26
C ALA A 163 -1.91 1.86 -4.05
N LEU A 164 -3.16 1.46 -3.83
CA LEU A 164 -4.32 2.04 -4.51
C LEU A 164 -4.49 3.51 -4.14
N GLN A 165 -4.43 3.83 -2.84
CA GLN A 165 -4.55 5.21 -2.36
C GLN A 165 -3.45 6.09 -2.96
N VAL A 166 -2.20 5.64 -2.93
CA VAL A 166 -1.08 6.43 -3.43
C VAL A 166 -1.18 6.62 -4.95
N LEU A 167 -1.64 5.61 -5.70
CA LEU A 167 -1.93 5.77 -7.14
C LEU A 167 -3.01 6.81 -7.39
N ILE A 168 -4.10 6.79 -6.62
CA ILE A 168 -5.20 7.76 -6.74
C ILE A 168 -4.73 9.20 -6.49
N SER A 169 -3.93 9.42 -5.44
CA SER A 169 -3.43 10.76 -5.11
C SER A 169 -2.37 11.28 -6.08
N ASN A 170 -1.65 10.41 -6.80
CA ASN A 170 -0.57 10.82 -7.71
C ASN A 170 -0.94 10.82 -9.19
N GLN A 171 -2.09 10.25 -9.56
CA GLN A 171 -2.52 10.09 -10.96
C GLN A 171 -3.87 10.77 -11.17
N GLU A 172 -3.90 11.86 -11.92
CA GLU A 172 -5.10 12.69 -12.12
C GLU A 172 -6.32 11.88 -12.62
N LYS A 173 -6.10 10.96 -13.58
CA LYS A 173 -7.16 10.10 -14.15
C LYS A 173 -7.54 8.91 -13.27
N ALA A 174 -6.78 8.59 -12.23
CA ALA A 174 -7.07 7.43 -11.40
C ALA A 174 -8.40 7.58 -10.66
N LYS A 175 -8.75 8.82 -10.30
CA LYS A 175 -10.02 9.12 -9.65
C LYS A 175 -11.21 8.61 -10.44
N ASP A 176 -11.30 9.03 -11.70
CA ASP A 176 -12.39 8.69 -12.61
C ASP A 176 -12.59 7.18 -12.79
N TYR A 177 -11.48 6.42 -12.83
CA TYR A 177 -11.54 4.97 -13.00
C TYR A 177 -12.00 4.23 -11.74
N ILE A 178 -11.74 4.77 -10.56
CA ILE A 178 -12.11 4.15 -9.29
C ILE A 178 -13.44 4.66 -8.75
N THR A 179 -13.95 5.82 -9.18
CA THR A 179 -15.26 6.37 -8.79
C THR A 179 -16.39 5.33 -8.83
N PRO A 180 -16.56 4.48 -9.86
CA PRO A 180 -17.63 3.47 -9.88
C PRO A 180 -17.50 2.37 -8.81
N HIS A 181 -16.31 2.23 -8.24
CA HIS A 181 -15.93 1.18 -7.29
C HIS A 181 -15.58 1.72 -5.90
N ILE A 182 -15.73 3.02 -5.67
CA ILE A 182 -15.29 3.66 -4.43
C ILE A 182 -15.99 3.09 -3.20
N ARG A 183 -17.30 2.81 -3.27
CA ARG A 183 -18.04 2.25 -2.13
C ARG A 183 -17.50 0.87 -1.70
N PRO A 184 -17.36 -0.13 -2.59
CA PRO A 184 -16.68 -1.38 -2.25
C PRO A 184 -15.26 -1.20 -1.72
N VAL A 185 -14.48 -0.27 -2.28
CA VAL A 185 -13.13 0.04 -1.81
C VAL A 185 -13.15 0.57 -0.36
N MET A 186 -14.01 1.54 -0.05
CA MET A 186 -14.12 2.10 1.30
C MET A 186 -14.61 1.06 2.32
N GLN A 187 -15.54 0.19 1.93
CA GLN A 187 -16.00 -0.91 2.77
C GLN A 187 -14.87 -1.92 3.07
N ALA A 188 -14.08 -2.29 2.07
CA ALA A 188 -12.93 -3.16 2.24
C ALA A 188 -11.88 -2.52 3.16
N LEU A 189 -11.57 -1.23 2.97
CA LEU A 189 -10.62 -0.50 3.83
C LEU A 189 -11.06 -0.48 5.30
N LEU A 190 -12.33 -0.18 5.56
CA LEU A 190 -12.89 -0.18 6.91
C LEU A 190 -12.82 -1.56 7.58
N GLN A 191 -13.08 -2.62 6.82
CA GLN A 191 -12.95 -4.00 7.30
C GLN A 191 -11.50 -4.32 7.65
N ILE A 192 -10.54 -3.98 6.79
CA ILE A 192 -9.12 -4.26 7.03
C ILE A 192 -8.63 -3.50 8.26
N VAL A 193 -8.97 -2.22 8.45
CA VAL A 193 -8.61 -1.46 9.67
C VAL A 193 -9.12 -2.16 10.92
N ARG A 194 -10.34 -2.71 10.88
CA ARG A 194 -10.93 -3.40 12.02
C ARG A 194 -10.27 -4.75 12.32
N GLU A 195 -9.83 -5.47 11.30
CA GLU A 195 -9.21 -6.80 11.45
C GLU A 195 -7.72 -6.71 11.79
N THR A 196 -7.02 -5.70 11.27
CA THR A 196 -5.56 -5.56 11.42
C THR A 196 -5.13 -4.59 12.50
N GLU A 197 -6.04 -3.69 12.94
CA GLU A 197 -5.73 -2.61 13.87
C GLU A 197 -4.51 -1.77 13.44
N ASN A 198 -4.25 -1.69 12.13
CA ASN A 198 -3.10 -0.98 11.55
C ASN A 198 -3.40 0.52 11.36
N ASP A 199 -2.60 1.39 11.98
CA ASP A 199 -2.79 2.85 11.93
C ASP A 199 -2.55 3.47 10.54
N ASP A 200 -1.61 2.96 9.74
CA ASP A 200 -1.34 3.48 8.40
C ASP A 200 -2.58 3.41 7.50
N LEU A 201 -3.43 2.40 7.70
CA LEU A 201 -4.67 2.25 6.97
C LEU A 201 -5.74 3.29 7.37
N THR A 202 -5.68 3.84 8.58
CA THR A 202 -6.55 4.97 8.95
C THR A 202 -6.18 6.21 8.14
N ASN A 203 -4.88 6.44 7.91
CA ASN A 203 -4.38 7.51 7.04
C ASN A 203 -4.76 7.28 5.57
N VAL A 204 -4.78 6.02 5.11
CA VAL A 204 -5.28 5.66 3.79
C VAL A 204 -6.76 6.06 3.64
N ILE A 205 -7.61 5.71 4.61
CA ILE A 205 -9.04 6.06 4.58
C ILE A 205 -9.23 7.57 4.57
N GLN A 206 -8.50 8.33 5.41
CA GLN A 206 -8.57 9.79 5.44
C GLN A 206 -8.30 10.41 4.07
N LYS A 207 -7.20 9.99 3.40
CA LYS A 207 -6.89 10.49 2.06
C LYS A 207 -7.98 10.12 1.06
N MET A 208 -8.50 8.88 1.10
CA MET A 208 -9.59 8.47 0.21
C MET A 208 -10.87 9.29 0.41
N ILE A 209 -11.21 9.66 1.66
CA ILE A 209 -12.34 10.55 1.96
C ILE A 209 -12.15 11.92 1.32
N CYS A 210 -10.93 12.48 1.39
CA CYS A 210 -10.63 13.77 0.77
C CYS A 210 -10.70 13.71 -0.77
N GLU A 211 -10.26 12.61 -1.38
CA GLU A 211 -10.24 12.48 -2.84
C GLU A 211 -11.63 12.24 -3.46
N TYR A 212 -12.57 11.65 -2.70
CA TYR A 212 -13.93 11.24 -3.13
C TYR A 212 -15.03 11.81 -2.24
N SER A 213 -14.93 13.08 -1.88
CA SER A 213 -15.86 13.73 -0.94
C SER A 213 -17.34 13.63 -1.36
N GLU A 214 -17.63 13.78 -2.65
CA GLU A 214 -18.99 13.71 -3.19
C GLU A 214 -19.58 12.29 -3.09
N GLU A 215 -18.77 11.26 -3.38
CA GLU A 215 -19.20 9.86 -3.35
C GLU A 215 -19.22 9.26 -1.94
N VAL A 216 -18.42 9.80 -1.03
CA VAL A 216 -18.37 9.36 0.38
C VAL A 216 -19.51 9.96 1.19
N THR A 217 -19.97 11.17 0.86
CA THR A 217 -21.04 11.86 1.62
C THR A 217 -22.31 10.99 1.82
N PRO A 218 -22.84 10.29 0.79
CA PRO A 218 -24.02 9.43 0.95
C PRO A 218 -23.84 8.24 1.88
N ILE A 219 -22.59 7.78 2.09
CA ILE A 219 -22.26 6.62 2.92
C ILE A 219 -21.59 7.02 4.25
N ALA A 220 -21.45 8.31 4.52
CA ALA A 220 -20.72 8.82 5.68
C ALA A 220 -21.26 8.26 7.01
N VAL A 221 -22.59 8.16 7.17
CA VAL A 221 -23.20 7.61 8.39
C VAL A 221 -22.79 6.15 8.63
N GLU A 222 -22.84 5.32 7.58
CA GLU A 222 -22.42 3.90 7.63
C GLU A 222 -20.94 3.80 8.01
N MET A 223 -20.10 4.64 7.39
CA MET A 223 -18.67 4.68 7.68
C MET A 223 -18.37 5.11 9.12
N THR A 224 -19.01 6.19 9.61
CA THR A 224 -18.83 6.66 10.99
C THR A 224 -19.25 5.60 12.00
N GLN A 225 -20.35 4.88 11.74
CA GLN A 225 -20.77 3.78 12.61
C GLN A 225 -19.72 2.66 12.65
N HIS A 226 -19.16 2.27 11.50
CA HIS A 226 -18.11 1.26 11.45
C HIS A 226 -16.84 1.70 12.20
N LEU A 227 -16.41 2.94 12.01
CA LEU A 227 -15.26 3.53 12.71
C LEU A 227 -15.51 3.57 14.23
N ALA A 228 -16.69 3.98 14.67
CA ALA A 228 -17.04 4.01 16.10
C ALA A 228 -17.09 2.60 16.73
N MET A 229 -17.59 1.59 16.00
CA MET A 229 -17.53 0.20 16.46
C MET A 229 -16.09 -0.30 16.58
N THR A 230 -15.25 0.04 15.60
CA THR A 230 -13.84 -0.33 15.60
C THR A 230 -13.09 0.34 16.76
N PHE A 231 -13.34 1.63 17.00
CA PHE A 231 -12.80 2.34 18.16
C PHE A 231 -13.18 1.65 19.48
N ASN A 232 -14.45 1.29 19.65
CA ASN A 232 -14.91 0.59 20.85
C ASN A 232 -14.24 -0.77 21.04
N GLN A 233 -13.96 -1.50 19.94
CA GLN A 233 -13.23 -2.77 19.99
C GLN A 233 -11.79 -2.55 20.47
N VAL A 234 -11.08 -1.58 19.88
CA VAL A 234 -9.67 -1.28 20.19
C VAL A 234 -9.49 -0.85 21.65
N ILE A 235 -10.41 -0.06 22.22
CA ILE A 235 -10.30 0.40 23.63
C ILE A 235 -10.76 -0.63 24.67
N GLN A 236 -11.53 -1.65 24.28
CA GLN A 236 -12.05 -2.67 25.20
C GLN A 236 -11.00 -3.73 25.55
N THR A 237 -10.06 -3.98 24.65
CA THR A 237 -8.81 -4.63 25.01
C THR A 237 -7.95 -3.62 25.79
N GLY A 238 -7.92 -3.77 27.12
CA GLY A 238 -7.40 -2.74 28.02
C GLY A 238 -5.90 -2.43 27.89
N PRO A 239 -5.42 -1.37 28.56
CA PRO A 239 -4.01 -0.94 28.52
C PRO A 239 -3.02 -1.95 29.14
N ASP A 240 -3.53 -2.95 29.87
CA ASP A 240 -2.74 -3.95 30.59
C ASP A 240 -2.35 -5.16 29.73
N GLU A 241 -2.76 -5.20 28.45
CA GLU A 241 -2.33 -6.21 27.47
C GLU A 241 -1.07 -5.77 26.71
N GLU A 242 -0.20 -6.72 26.34
CA GLU A 242 0.96 -6.45 25.48
C GLU A 242 0.50 -5.77 24.17
N GLY A 243 1.05 -4.60 23.86
CA GLY A 243 0.66 -3.80 22.68
C GLY A 243 -0.35 -2.67 22.94
N GLY A 244 -0.62 -2.30 24.21
CA GLY A 244 -1.52 -1.19 24.54
C GLY A 244 -1.17 0.16 23.89
N ASP A 245 0.12 0.44 23.68
CA ASP A 245 0.57 1.67 23.00
C ASP A 245 0.19 1.69 21.51
N ASP A 246 0.37 0.59 20.79
CA ASP A 246 -0.02 0.47 19.37
C ASP A 246 -1.54 0.65 19.20
N LYS A 247 -2.32 0.06 20.11
CA LYS A 247 -3.78 0.21 20.14
C LYS A 247 -4.21 1.66 20.38
N ALA A 248 -3.49 2.39 21.25
CA ALA A 248 -3.76 3.80 21.50
C ALA A 248 -3.51 4.66 20.24
N VAL A 249 -2.45 4.36 19.48
CA VAL A 249 -2.15 5.02 18.20
C VAL A 249 -3.27 4.77 17.21
N THR A 250 -3.68 3.52 17.00
CA THR A 250 -4.78 3.16 16.09
C THR A 250 -6.11 3.81 16.51
N ALA A 251 -6.41 3.82 17.81
CA ALA A 251 -7.61 4.50 18.33
C ALA A 251 -7.62 6.00 18.00
N MET A 252 -6.45 6.66 18.09
CA MET A 252 -6.29 8.06 17.69
C MET A 252 -6.45 8.23 16.17
N GLY A 253 -5.88 7.35 15.35
CA GLY A 253 -6.06 7.33 13.90
C GLY A 253 -7.53 7.21 13.48
N ILE A 254 -8.29 6.36 14.17
CA ILE A 254 -9.75 6.23 13.96
C ILE A 254 -10.49 7.54 14.28
N LEU A 255 -10.18 8.19 15.41
CA LEU A 255 -10.80 9.48 15.77
C LEU A 255 -10.48 10.57 14.74
N ASN A 256 -9.23 10.67 14.29
CA ASN A 256 -8.81 11.60 13.23
C ASN A 256 -9.53 11.31 11.91
N THR A 257 -9.79 10.04 11.62
CA THR A 257 -10.56 9.63 10.43
C THR A 257 -12.03 10.06 10.53
N ILE A 258 -12.64 9.94 11.71
CA ILE A 258 -14.01 10.44 11.96
C ILE A 258 -14.04 11.97 11.81
N ASP A 259 -13.06 12.69 12.35
CA ASP A 259 -12.97 14.15 12.25
C ASP A 259 -12.82 14.62 10.78
N THR A 260 -11.98 13.92 10.00
CA THR A 260 -11.83 14.17 8.56
C THR A 260 -13.14 13.97 7.81
N LEU A 261 -13.86 12.87 8.10
CA LEU A 261 -15.15 12.58 7.50
C LEU A 261 -16.19 13.65 7.83
N LEU A 262 -16.26 14.09 9.09
CA LEU A 262 -17.16 15.16 9.52
C LEU A 262 -16.84 16.47 8.82
N SER A 263 -15.57 16.85 8.76
CA SER A 263 -15.11 18.08 8.08
C SER A 263 -15.54 18.11 6.61
N VAL A 264 -15.35 17.00 5.89
CA VAL A 264 -15.73 16.89 4.48
C VAL A 264 -17.25 16.96 4.28
N VAL A 265 -18.04 16.35 5.18
CA VAL A 265 -19.50 16.38 5.12
C VAL A 265 -20.07 17.75 5.50
N GLU A 266 -19.47 18.46 6.45
CA GLU A 266 -19.92 19.80 6.86
C GLU A 266 -19.79 20.85 5.75
N ASP A 267 -18.80 20.70 4.87
CA ASP A 267 -18.62 21.55 3.69
C ASP A 267 -19.65 21.26 2.57
N HIS A 268 -20.42 20.16 2.68
CA HIS A 268 -21.45 19.81 1.71
C HIS A 268 -22.66 20.75 1.80
N LYS A 269 -23.04 21.34 0.65
CA LYS A 269 -24.00 22.45 0.56
C LYS A 269 -25.38 22.14 1.13
N GLU A 270 -25.78 20.88 1.19
CA GLU A 270 -27.08 20.46 1.74
C GLU A 270 -27.11 20.53 3.27
N VAL A 271 -26.03 20.15 3.96
CA VAL A 271 -25.91 20.24 5.42
C VAL A 271 -25.84 21.70 5.88
N ARG A 272 -25.14 22.55 5.10
CA ARG A 272 -25.03 23.99 5.37
C ARG A 272 -26.36 24.75 5.30
N LYS A 273 -27.37 24.21 4.58
CA LYS A 273 -28.71 24.79 4.49
C LYS A 273 -29.60 24.46 5.70
N VAL A 274 -29.33 23.36 6.41
CA VAL A 274 -30.09 22.96 7.62
C VAL A 274 -29.60 23.72 8.87
N ARG A 275 -28.37 24.25 8.85
CA ARG A 275 -27.78 25.06 9.93
C ARG A 275 -28.13 26.57 9.87
N LYS A 276 -28.90 27.03 8.89
CA LYS A 276 -29.44 28.41 8.83
C LYS A 276 -30.93 28.41 9.10
#